data_AF-A0A955H5M5-F1
#
_entry.id   AF-A0A955H5M5-F1
#
_cell.length_a   1.000
_cell.length_b   1.000
_cell.length_c   1.000
_cell.angle_alpha   90.00
_cell.angle_beta   90.00
_cell.angle_gamma   90.00
#
_symmetry.space_group_name_H-M   'P 1'
#
loop_
_entity.id
_entity.type
_entity.pdbx_description
1 polymer ?
#
loop_
_entity_poly.entity_id
_entity_poly.type
_entity_poly.pdbx_seq_one_letter_code
_entity_poly.pdbx_strand_id
1 'polypeptide(L)'
;MKKISFLTSGAILSVMPMLALAEFNPNGGKFGTLLGNILEFTNTVIIPFIIGIGFLVFVWGMFRYFIAGGANDEAKEKGKSLMIWATLGFVLIIVFWGVINLLSSSTGLGGKEVQNIPKINADIPVAPST
;
A
#
# COMPACT_ATOMS: atom_id res chain seq x y z
N MET A 1 -0.28 -6.38 58.57
CA MET A 1 -1.33 -6.28 57.52
C MET A 1 -0.69 -6.49 56.15
N LYS A 2 -0.75 -7.69 55.55
CA LYS A 2 -0.03 -8.01 54.29
C LYS A 2 -0.72 -9.04 53.36
N LYS A 3 -2.02 -9.31 53.52
CA LYS A 3 -2.70 -10.42 52.81
C LYS A 3 -3.69 -10.02 51.72
N ILE A 4 -3.85 -8.72 51.45
CA ILE A 4 -4.82 -8.20 50.47
C ILE A 4 -4.17 -8.04 49.07
N SER A 5 -2.84 -8.13 48.96
CA SER A 5 -2.12 -7.95 47.70
C SER A 5 -2.30 -9.08 46.68
N PHE A 6 -2.87 -10.24 47.07
CA PHE A 6 -3.04 -11.38 46.17
C PHE A 6 -4.43 -11.43 45.50
N LEU A 7 -5.45 -10.81 46.10
CA LEU A 7 -6.83 -10.83 45.57
C LEU A 7 -7.06 -9.80 44.46
N THR A 8 -6.23 -8.75 44.37
CA THR A 8 -6.24 -7.80 43.26
C THR A 8 -5.61 -8.37 41.98
N SER A 9 -4.75 -9.38 42.09
CA SER A 9 -4.06 -10.00 40.94
C SER A 9 -4.96 -10.96 40.16
N GLY A 10 -5.82 -11.73 40.84
CA GLY A 10 -6.74 -12.67 40.19
C GLY A 10 -7.86 -11.99 39.38
N ALA A 11 -8.33 -10.82 39.83
CA ALA A 11 -9.36 -10.05 39.13
C ALA A 11 -8.85 -9.44 37.81
N ILE A 12 -7.59 -9.02 37.75
CA ILE A 12 -6.96 -8.46 36.54
C ILE A 12 -6.76 -9.57 35.48
N LEU A 13 -6.37 -10.77 35.90
CA LEU A 13 -6.21 -11.94 35.03
C LEU A 13 -7.54 -12.45 34.44
N SER A 14 -8.66 -12.28 35.15
CA SER A 14 -10.00 -12.67 34.66
C SER A 14 -10.56 -11.72 33.60
N VAL A 15 -10.12 -10.46 33.59
CA VAL A 15 -10.56 -9.43 32.62
C VAL A 15 -9.61 -9.31 31.42
N MET A 16 -8.39 -9.86 31.49
CA MET A 16 -7.43 -9.93 30.37
C MET A 16 -7.98 -10.58 29.08
N PRO A 17 -8.78 -11.67 29.12
CA PRO A 17 -9.40 -12.23 27.93
C PRO A 17 -10.37 -11.26 27.26
N MET A 18 -11.05 -10.41 28.04
CA MET A 18 -11.96 -9.39 27.49
C MET A 18 -11.20 -8.25 26.80
N LEU A 19 -9.99 -7.92 27.27
CA LEU A 19 -9.10 -6.96 26.61
C LEU A 19 -8.47 -7.55 25.34
N ALA A 20 -8.14 -8.85 25.34
CA ALA A 20 -7.67 -9.56 24.14
C ALA A 20 -8.75 -9.67 23.05
N LEU A 21 -10.03 -9.62 23.45
CA LEU A 21 -11.18 -9.61 22.54
C LEU A 21 -11.61 -8.20 22.11
N ALA A 22 -11.03 -7.13 22.66
CA ALA A 22 -11.53 -5.76 22.46
C ALA A 22 -11.17 -5.15 21.09
N GLU A 23 -10.08 -5.54 20.43
CA GLU A 23 -9.85 -5.07 19.04
C GLU A 23 -8.80 -5.91 18.28
N PHE A 24 -9.15 -7.14 17.89
CA PHE A 24 -8.43 -7.79 16.79
C PHE A 24 -9.12 -7.46 15.47
N ASN A 25 -8.78 -6.31 14.89
CA ASN A 25 -9.11 -6.02 13.50
C ASN A 25 -7.89 -6.33 12.63
N PRO A 26 -7.93 -7.38 11.79
CA PRO A 26 -6.80 -7.76 10.94
C PRO A 26 -6.35 -6.63 9.98
N ASN A 27 -7.21 -5.63 9.78
CA ASN A 27 -6.94 -4.46 8.95
C ASN A 27 -6.60 -3.19 9.75
N GLY A 28 -6.29 -3.29 11.05
CA GLY A 28 -5.83 -2.15 11.85
C GLY A 28 -6.92 -1.14 12.27
N GLY A 29 -8.19 -1.56 12.31
CA GLY A 29 -9.27 -0.73 12.85
C GLY A 29 -9.65 0.46 11.96
N LYS A 30 -10.18 1.51 12.58
CA LYS A 30 -10.49 2.79 11.90
C LYS A 30 -9.22 3.41 11.29
N PHE A 31 -8.09 3.31 11.99
CA PHE A 31 -6.82 3.86 11.52
C PHE A 31 -6.33 3.16 10.24
N GLY A 32 -6.36 1.83 10.20
CA GLY A 32 -5.96 1.10 9.00
C GLY A 32 -6.90 1.32 7.82
N THR A 33 -8.19 1.58 8.06
CA THR A 33 -9.12 2.01 7.01
C THR A 33 -8.74 3.39 6.44
N LEU A 34 -8.40 4.35 7.30
CA LEU A 34 -7.92 5.66 6.85
C LEU A 34 -6.63 5.55 6.03
N LEU A 35 -5.68 4.72 6.50
CA LEU A 35 -4.43 4.49 5.81
C LEU A 35 -4.65 3.82 4.44
N GLY A 36 -5.53 2.80 4.39
CA GLY A 36 -5.96 2.15 3.16
C GLY A 36 -6.55 3.13 2.16
N ASN A 37 -7.46 4.01 2.59
CA ASN A 37 -8.07 5.03 1.74
C ASN A 37 -7.03 6.04 1.20
N ILE A 38 -6.05 6.43 2.02
CA ILE A 38 -4.97 7.34 1.59
C ILE A 38 -4.07 6.67 0.55
N LEU A 39 -3.74 5.39 0.76
CA LEU A 39 -2.94 4.60 -0.18
C LEU A 39 -3.69 4.39 -1.50
N GLU A 40 -4.97 4.06 -1.44
CA GLU A 40 -5.82 3.88 -2.62
C GLU A 40 -5.97 5.19 -3.40
N PHE A 41 -6.21 6.31 -2.71
CA PHE A 41 -6.27 7.63 -3.33
C PHE A 41 -4.93 8.02 -3.98
N THR A 42 -3.82 7.78 -3.28
CA THR A 42 -2.49 8.07 -3.81
C THR A 42 -2.22 7.26 -5.08
N ASN A 43 -2.53 5.96 -5.05
CA ASN A 43 -2.27 5.07 -6.17
C ASN A 43 -3.19 5.34 -7.38
N THR A 44 -4.45 5.66 -7.12
CA THR A 44 -5.48 5.82 -8.18
C THR A 44 -5.50 7.22 -8.76
N VAL A 45 -5.12 8.24 -7.99
CA VAL A 45 -5.22 9.65 -8.40
C VAL A 45 -3.86 10.30 -8.51
N ILE A 46 -3.08 10.31 -7.42
CA ILE A 46 -1.84 11.10 -7.35
C ILE A 46 -0.76 10.58 -8.31
N ILE A 47 -0.47 9.27 -8.28
CA ILE A 47 0.55 8.67 -9.15
C ILE A 47 0.24 8.88 -10.64
N PRO A 48 -0.94 8.50 -11.17
CA PRO A 48 -1.24 8.71 -12.59
C PRO A 48 -1.28 10.19 -12.97
N PHE A 49 -1.68 11.08 -12.06
CA PHE A 49 -1.64 12.52 -12.28
C PHE A 49 -0.21 13.05 -12.44
N ILE A 50 0.72 12.64 -11.57
CA ILE A 50 2.14 13.02 -11.67
C ILE A 50 2.74 12.48 -12.97
N ILE A 51 2.44 11.24 -13.35
CA ILE A 51 2.90 10.67 -14.62
C ILE A 51 2.35 11.48 -15.80
N GLY A 52 1.08 11.87 -15.76
CA GLY A 52 0.46 12.70 -16.78
C GLY A 52 1.13 14.08 -16.93
N ILE A 53 1.42 14.76 -15.82
CA ILE A 53 2.16 16.03 -15.85
C ILE A 53 3.58 15.82 -16.34
N GLY A 54 4.28 14.79 -15.84
CA GLY A 54 5.63 14.44 -16.28
C GLY A 54 5.68 14.19 -17.79
N PHE A 55 4.65 13.56 -18.35
CA PHE A 55 4.53 13.31 -19.79
C PHE A 55 4.33 14.62 -20.56
N LEU A 56 3.46 15.52 -20.06
CA LEU A 56 3.29 16.85 -20.65
C LEU A 56 4.61 17.66 -20.65
N VAL A 57 5.35 17.64 -19.56
CA VAL A 57 6.64 18.34 -19.45
C VAL A 57 7.68 17.70 -20.38
N PHE A 58 7.70 16.38 -20.50
CA PHE A 58 8.57 15.66 -21.43
C PHE A 58 8.29 16.06 -22.88
N VAL A 59 7.02 16.05 -23.29
CA VAL A 59 6.59 16.46 -24.62
C VAL A 59 6.90 17.94 -24.87
N TRP A 60 6.69 18.82 -23.89
CA TRP A 60 7.08 20.23 -23.98
C TRP A 60 8.60 20.41 -24.15
N GLY A 61 9.40 19.63 -23.42
CA GLY A 61 10.85 19.58 -23.57
C GLY A 61 11.26 19.14 -24.98
N MET A 62 10.59 18.13 -25.53
CA MET A 62 10.79 17.64 -26.90
C MET A 62 10.47 18.72 -27.94
N PHE A 63 9.33 19.42 -27.81
CA PHE A 63 8.98 20.52 -28.70
C PHE A 63 10.02 21.65 -28.67
N ARG A 64 10.49 22.03 -27.47
CA ARG A 64 11.57 23.01 -27.34
C ARG A 64 12.88 22.54 -27.94
N TYR A 65 13.23 21.27 -27.77
CA TYR A 65 14.47 20.72 -28.29
C TYR A 65 14.49 20.64 -29.82
N PHE A 66 13.41 20.15 -30.45
CA PHE A 66 13.36 19.90 -31.89
C PHE A 66 12.90 21.09 -32.72
N ILE A 67 11.91 21.86 -32.25
CA ILE A 67 11.35 22.99 -33.02
C ILE A 67 12.12 24.29 -32.72
N ALA A 68 12.25 24.65 -31.45
CA ALA A 68 12.93 25.90 -31.06
C ALA A 68 14.46 25.78 -31.07
N GLY A 69 14.99 24.57 -30.82
CA GLY A 69 16.43 24.29 -30.83
C GLY A 69 17.07 24.27 -32.22
N GLY A 70 16.29 24.34 -33.30
CA GLY A 70 16.83 24.49 -34.66
C GLY A 70 17.31 25.92 -34.98
N ALA A 71 16.85 26.93 -34.22
CA ALA A 71 17.17 28.34 -34.44
C ALA A 71 17.97 28.98 -33.29
N ASN A 72 18.06 28.33 -32.13
CA ASN A 72 18.76 28.84 -30.95
C ASN A 72 19.27 27.69 -30.04
N ASP A 73 20.59 27.65 -29.81
CA ASP A 73 21.23 26.63 -28.96
C ASP A 73 20.77 26.68 -27.49
N GLU A 74 20.39 27.85 -26.98
CA GLU A 74 19.91 27.99 -25.60
C GLU A 74 18.56 27.29 -25.39
N ALA A 75 17.68 27.35 -26.40
CA ALA A 75 16.38 26.67 -26.35
C ALA A 75 16.54 25.14 -26.41
N LYS A 76 17.56 24.68 -27.16
CA LYS A 76 17.94 23.27 -27.25
C LYS A 76 18.45 22.75 -25.92
N GLU A 77 19.33 23.48 -25.24
CA GLU A 77 19.84 23.07 -23.93
C GLU A 77 18.72 22.99 -22.88
N LYS A 78 17.83 24.00 -22.84
CA LYS A 78 16.66 24.00 -21.95
C LYS A 78 15.71 22.85 -22.24
N GLY A 79 15.42 22.55 -23.51
CA GLY A 79 14.57 21.43 -23.91
C GLY A 79 15.17 20.08 -23.48
N LYS A 80 16.47 19.89 -23.71
CA LYS A 80 17.20 18.68 -23.28
C LYS A 80 17.15 18.50 -21.76
N SER A 81 17.38 19.58 -21.01
CA SER A 81 17.33 19.55 -19.54
C SER A 81 15.94 19.12 -19.05
N LEU A 82 14.87 19.71 -19.58
CA LEU A 82 13.49 19.34 -19.23
C LEU A 82 13.19 17.86 -19.50
N MET A 83 13.63 17.33 -20.65
CA MET A 83 13.47 15.92 -20.98
C MET A 83 14.20 15.00 -19.99
N ILE A 84 15.44 15.36 -19.61
CA ILE A 84 16.23 14.60 -18.63
C ILE A 84 15.53 14.58 -17.27
N TRP A 85 15.07 15.74 -16.79
CA TRP A 85 14.36 15.84 -15.51
C TRP A 85 13.05 15.05 -15.50
N ALA A 86 12.28 15.10 -16.59
CA ALA A 86 11.06 14.30 -16.72
C ALA A 86 11.37 12.79 -16.75
N THR A 87 12.39 12.38 -17.49
CA THR A 87 12.84 10.98 -17.56
C THR A 87 13.31 10.48 -16.19
N LEU A 88 14.08 11.29 -15.46
CA LEU A 88 14.53 10.96 -14.11
C LEU A 88 13.33 10.76 -13.17
N GLY A 89 12.31 11.61 -13.28
CA GLY A 89 11.05 11.48 -12.55
C GLY A 89 10.35 10.14 -12.82
N PHE A 90 10.26 9.73 -14.09
CA PHE A 90 9.68 8.43 -14.44
C PHE A 90 10.48 7.25 -13.88
N VAL A 91 11.81 7.30 -13.98
CA VAL A 91 12.68 6.25 -13.45
C VAL A 91 12.50 6.12 -11.94
N LEU A 92 12.42 7.23 -11.20
CA LEU A 92 12.20 7.20 -9.75
C LEU A 92 10.87 6.53 -9.38
N ILE A 93 9.79 6.80 -10.11
CA ILE A 93 8.48 6.17 -9.86
C ILE A 93 8.58 4.66 -10.07
N ILE A 94 9.20 4.21 -11.18
CA ILE A 94 9.38 2.79 -11.50
C ILE A 94 10.22 2.09 -10.44
N VAL A 95 11.35 2.69 -10.03
CA VAL A 95 12.23 2.14 -9.00
C VAL A 95 11.50 2.03 -7.66
N PHE A 96 10.76 3.08 -7.26
CA PHE A 96 10.01 3.07 -6.01
C PHE A 96 8.96 1.95 -5.98
N TRP A 97 8.21 1.78 -7.06
CA TRP A 97 7.25 0.67 -7.20
C TRP A 97 7.93 -0.70 -7.24
N GLY A 98 9.05 -0.83 -7.93
CA GLY A 98 9.84 -2.06 -7.98
C GLY A 98 10.32 -2.48 -6.59
N VAL A 99 10.81 -1.53 -5.80
CA VAL A 99 11.24 -1.77 -4.42
C VAL A 99 10.05 -2.13 -3.53
N ILE A 100 8.93 -1.40 -3.59
CA ILE A 100 7.72 -1.73 -2.82
C ILE A 100 7.24 -3.15 -3.15
N ASN A 101 7.19 -3.50 -4.43
CA ASN A 101 6.77 -4.82 -4.87
C ASN A 101 7.74 -5.91 -4.37
N LEU A 102 9.04 -5.66 -4.42
CA LEU A 102 10.05 -6.58 -3.89
C LEU A 102 9.92 -6.78 -2.37
N LEU A 103 9.68 -5.71 -1.61
CA LEU A 103 9.49 -5.78 -0.17
C LEU A 103 8.18 -6.52 0.19
N SER A 104 7.08 -6.22 -0.51
CA SER A 104 5.79 -6.87 -0.25
C SER A 104 5.81 -8.37 -0.56
N SER A 105 6.49 -8.78 -1.62
CA SER A 105 6.66 -10.19 -1.99
C SER A 105 7.62 -10.92 -1.03
N SER A 106 8.71 -10.27 -0.62
CA SER A 106 9.71 -10.86 0.30
C SER A 106 9.17 -11.05 1.73
N THR A 107 8.32 -10.14 2.22
CA THR A 107 7.75 -10.21 3.58
C THR A 107 6.58 -11.19 3.71
N GLY A 108 6.16 -11.85 2.62
CA GLY A 108 5.03 -12.77 2.62
C GLY A 108 3.67 -12.09 2.79
N LEU A 109 3.63 -10.75 2.69
CA LEU A 109 2.43 -9.92 2.68
C LEU A 109 1.78 -9.83 1.27
N GLY A 110 2.53 -10.22 0.24
CA GLY A 110 2.02 -10.37 -1.13
C GLY A 110 1.19 -11.64 -1.29
N GLY A 111 -0.13 -11.52 -1.18
CA GLY A 111 -1.07 -12.50 -1.75
C GLY A 111 -1.37 -13.76 -0.93
N LYS A 112 -1.57 -13.64 0.39
CA LYS A 112 -2.13 -14.74 1.19
C LYS A 112 -3.56 -14.43 1.58
N GLU A 113 -4.50 -14.71 0.67
CA GLU A 113 -5.78 -15.22 1.12
C GLU A 113 -5.48 -16.48 1.94
N VAL A 114 -5.72 -16.42 3.25
CA VAL A 114 -5.69 -17.62 4.10
C VAL A 114 -6.92 -18.44 3.73
N GLN A 115 -6.86 -19.13 2.60
CA GLN A 115 -7.88 -20.07 2.12
C GLN A 115 -7.83 -21.43 2.84
N ASN A 116 -7.06 -21.55 3.91
CA ASN A 116 -6.96 -22.78 4.69
C ASN A 116 -7.59 -22.59 6.07
N ILE A 117 -8.87 -22.26 6.08
CA ILE A 117 -9.72 -22.63 7.22
C ILE A 117 -10.17 -24.06 6.91
N PRO A 118 -9.89 -25.06 7.76
CA PRO A 118 -10.41 -26.39 7.58
C PRO A 118 -11.94 -26.32 7.46
N LYS A 119 -12.47 -26.58 6.27
CA LYS A 119 -13.89 -26.87 6.11
C LYS A 119 -14.09 -28.24 6.71
N ILE A 120 -14.73 -28.30 7.87
CA ILE A 120 -15.26 -29.55 8.39
C ILE A 120 -16.32 -29.97 7.36
N ASN A 121 -15.96 -30.88 6.45
CA ASN A 121 -16.94 -31.65 5.72
C ASN A 121 -17.66 -32.49 6.75
N ALA A 122 -18.70 -31.93 7.34
CA ALA A 122 -19.64 -32.68 8.13
C ALA A 122 -20.37 -33.59 7.13
N ASP A 123 -19.80 -34.75 6.86
CA ASP A 123 -20.55 -35.90 6.33
C ASP A 123 -21.56 -36.28 7.43
N ILE A 124 -22.61 -35.47 7.57
CA ILE A 124 -23.76 -35.82 8.39
C ILE A 124 -24.49 -36.91 7.60
N PRO A 125 -24.63 -38.12 8.14
CA PRO A 125 -25.44 -39.15 7.51
C PRO A 125 -26.85 -38.59 7.37
N VAL A 126 -27.30 -38.35 6.14
CA VAL A 126 -28.69 -37.98 5.87
C VAL A 126 -29.51 -39.21 6.21
N ALA A 127 -30.33 -39.11 7.26
CA ALA A 127 -31.21 -40.20 7.67
C ALA A 127 -32.14 -40.59 6.50
N PRO A 128 -32.36 -41.89 6.26
CA PRO A 128 -33.23 -42.33 5.18
C PRO A 128 -34.65 -41.80 5.43
N SER A 129 -35.22 -41.14 4.43
CA SER A 129 -36.62 -40.70 4.44
C SER A 129 -37.52 -41.93 4.31
N THR A 130 -38.01 -42.43 5.44
CA THR A 130 -39.17 -43.32 5.51
C THR A 130 -40.45 -42.53 5.30
#